data_AF-A0A941UK93-F1
#
_entry.id   AF-A0A941UK93-F1
#
_cell.length_a   1.000
_cell.length_b   1.000
_cell.length_c   1.000
_cell.angle_alpha   90.00
_cell.angle_beta   90.00
_cell.angle_gamma   90.00
#
_symmetry.space_group_name_H-M   'P 1'
#
loop_
_entity.id
_entity.type
_entity.pdbx_description
1 polymer ?
#
loop_
_entity_poly.entity_id
_entity_poly.type
_entity_poly.pdbx_seq_one_letter_code
_entity_poly.pdbx_strand_id
1 'polypeptide(L)' 'YAADEGGARLHGNPLALANALRKLHKGTQLIPTHATPATSHMLIVSPFSGGAIMKLFSTHPPIEERISRLESMRLS' A
#
# COMPACT_ATOMS: atom_id res chain seq x y z
N TYR A 1 -4.46 -0.81 -7.90
CA TYR A 1 -5.07 -2.04 -7.36
C TYR A 1 -4.74 -3.28 -8.17
N ALA A 2 -4.73 -3.24 -9.51
CA ALA A 2 -4.47 -4.43 -10.35
C ALA A 2 -3.21 -5.23 -9.97
N ALA A 3 -2.13 -4.55 -9.56
CA ALA A 3 -0.91 -5.21 -9.09
C ALA A 3 -1.11 -6.02 -7.79
N ASP A 4 -1.83 -5.47 -6.81
CA ASP A 4 -2.13 -6.18 -5.55
C ASP A 4 -3.02 -7.39 -5.81
N GLU A 5 -4.04 -7.21 -6.64
CA GLU A 5 -4.99 -8.26 -7.01
C GLU A 5 -4.31 -9.40 -7.80
N GLY A 6 -3.45 -9.04 -8.76
CA GLY A 6 -2.64 -9.99 -9.51
C GLY A 6 -1.64 -10.74 -8.62
N GLY A 7 -0.95 -10.03 -7.72
CA GLY A 7 -0.03 -10.63 -6.76
C GLY A 7 -0.73 -11.57 -5.77
N ALA A 8 -1.91 -11.17 -5.28
CA ALA A 8 -2.73 -12.01 -4.41
C ALA A 8 -3.22 -13.28 -5.10
N ARG A 9 -3.66 -13.19 -6.36
CA ARG A 9 -4.03 -14.37 -7.17
C ARG A 9 -2.85 -15.28 -7.44
N LEU A 10 -1.71 -14.71 -7.82
CA LEU A 10 -0.48 -15.47 -8.10
C LEU A 10 0.01 -16.23 -6.85
N HIS A 11 -0.04 -15.58 -5.69
CA HIS A 11 0.35 -16.18 -4.42
C HIS A 11 -0.72 -17.12 -3.83
N GLY A 12 -1.98 -16.97 -4.22
CA GLY A 12 -3.12 -17.73 -3.69
C GLY A 12 -3.53 -17.34 -2.26
N ASN A 13 -2.95 -16.27 -1.68
CA ASN A 13 -3.26 -15.82 -0.33
C ASN A 13 -3.32 -14.29 -0.24
N PRO A 14 -4.50 -13.69 -0.45
CA PRO A 14 -4.66 -12.24 -0.37
C PRO A 14 -4.39 -11.68 1.03
N LEU A 15 -4.69 -12.44 2.10
CA LEU A 15 -4.44 -11.98 3.48
C LEU A 15 -2.95 -11.89 3.81
N ALA A 16 -2.12 -12.78 3.26
CA ALA A 16 -0.67 -12.68 3.42
C ALA A 16 -0.15 -11.35 2.85
N LEU A 17 -0.64 -10.96 1.67
CA LEU A 17 -0.28 -9.67 1.06
C LEU A 17 -0.82 -8.48 1.87
N ALA A 18 -2.06 -8.55 2.36
CA ALA A 18 -2.63 -7.51 3.24
C ALA A 18 -1.80 -7.33 4.52
N ASN A 19 -1.40 -8.45 5.15
CA ASN A 19 -0.51 -8.46 6.31
C ASN A 19 0.87 -7.84 6.00
N ALA A 20 1.43 -8.14 4.83
CA ALA A 20 2.70 -7.55 4.39
C ALA A 20 2.60 -6.03 4.23
N LEU A 21 1.53 -5.52 3.59
CA LEU A 21 1.28 -4.08 3.46
C LEU A 21 1.13 -3.39 4.82
N ARG A 22 0.41 -4.00 5.77
CA ARG A 22 0.31 -3.47 7.14
C ARG A 22 1.67 -3.36 7.83
N LYS A 23 2.53 -4.37 7.67
CA LYS A 23 3.90 -4.34 8.23
C LYS A 23 4.76 -3.25 7.61
N LEU A 24 4.74 -3.12 6.28
CA LEU A 24 5.48 -2.07 5.58
C LEU A 24 5.00 -0.67 6.01
N HIS A 25 3.69 -0.45 6.07
CA HIS A 25 3.14 0.83 6.52
C HIS A 25 3.54 1.18 7.95
N LYS A 26 3.48 0.21 8.88
CA LYS A 26 3.98 0.43 10.24
C LYS A 26 5.47 0.77 10.24
N GLY A 27 6.26 0.09 9.41
CA GLY A 27 7.69 0.35 9.23
C GLY A 27 7.98 1.80 8.82
N THR A 28 7.23 2.35 7.85
CA THR A 28 7.43 3.73 7.39
C THR A 28 7.05 4.79 8.43
N GLN A 29 6.13 4.47 9.37
CA GLN A 29 5.82 5.36 10.50
C GLN A 29 6.91 5.36 11.57
N LEU A 30 7.60 4.23 11.74
CA LEU A 30 8.66 4.08 12.74
C LEU A 30 10.01 4.61 12.26
N ILE A 31 10.30 4.44 10.96
CA ILE A 31 11.55 4.84 10.33
C ILE A 31 11.19 5.76 9.16
N PRO A 32 11.21 7.09 9.38
CA PRO A 32 10.92 8.04 8.32
C PRO A 32 11.86 7.82 7.13
N THR A 33 11.29 7.59 5.96
CA THR A 33 12.06 7.42 4.72
C THR A 33 12.21 8.77 4.04
N HIS A 34 13.43 9.13 3.64
CA HIS A 34 13.69 10.35 2.87
C HIS A 34 13.24 10.16 1.42
N ALA A 35 11.96 10.41 1.15
CA ALA A 35 11.42 10.49 -0.21
C ALA A 35 10.93 11.90 -0.52
N THR A 36 10.96 12.24 -1.80
CA THR A 36 10.32 13.45 -2.33
C THR A 36 9.04 13.02 -3.05
N PRO A 37 8.09 13.95 -3.32
CA PRO A 37 6.94 13.64 -4.16
C PRO A 37 7.35 13.00 -5.50
N ALA A 38 8.45 13.46 -6.09
CA ALA A 38 8.99 12.94 -7.35
C ALA A 38 9.49 11.49 -7.26
N THR A 39 9.99 11.04 -6.11
CA THR A 39 10.50 9.66 -5.92
C THR A 39 9.51 8.73 -5.23
N SER A 40 8.38 9.26 -4.76
CA SER A 40 7.36 8.52 -4.01
C SER A 40 6.78 7.32 -4.76
N HIS A 41 6.68 7.41 -6.08
CA HIS A 41 6.17 6.35 -6.95
C HIS A 41 7.09 5.12 -7.05
N MET A 42 8.35 5.23 -6.60
CA MET A 42 9.29 4.10 -6.57
C MET A 42 9.12 3.25 -5.30
N LEU A 43 8.34 3.73 -4.32
CA LEU A 43 8.14 3.06 -3.04
C LEU A 43 6.84 2.25 -3.04
N ILE A 44 6.89 1.09 -2.39
CA ILE A 44 5.72 0.20 -2.22
C ILE A 44 4.65 0.85 -1.34
N VAL A 45 5.09 1.63 -0.34
CA VAL A 45 4.24 2.37 0.60
C VAL A 45 4.68 3.82 0.60
N SER A 46 3.72 4.74 0.48
CA SER A 46 3.99 6.17 0.61
C SER A 46 4.57 6.45 2.01
N PRO A 47 5.73 7.13 2.11
CA PRO A 47 6.33 7.48 3.39
C PRO A 47 5.68 8.72 4.01
N PHE A 48 4.75 9.36 3.31
CA PHE A 48 4.08 10.56 3.76
C PHE A 48 2.80 10.20 4.52
N SER A 49 2.69 10.70 5.74
CA SER A 49 1.45 10.70 6.51
C SER A 49 0.75 12.05 6.34
N GLY A 50 -0.49 12.05 5.83
CA GLY A 50 -1.36 13.23 5.92
C GLY A 50 -2.21 13.58 4.68
N GLY A 51 -3.49 13.84 4.94
CA GLY A 51 -4.36 14.80 4.21
C GLY A 51 -4.67 14.58 2.73
N ALA A 52 -5.70 15.29 2.25
CA ALA A 52 -6.14 15.24 0.84
C ALA A 52 -5.09 15.76 -0.16
N ILE A 53 -4.14 16.60 0.27
CA ILE A 53 -3.11 17.18 -0.60
C ILE A 53 -2.07 16.13 -1.02
N MET A 54 -1.71 15.17 -0.16
CA MET A 54 -0.79 14.09 -0.53
C MET A 54 -1.43 13.00 -1.41
N LYS A 55 -2.78 12.91 -1.42
CA LYS A 55 -3.50 12.05 -2.37
C LYS A 55 -3.30 12.49 -3.82
N LEU A 56 -3.08 13.78 -4.09
CA LEU A 56 -2.87 14.30 -5.45
C LEU A 56 -1.49 13.94 -6.03
N PHE A 57 -0.51 13.68 -5.17
CA PHE A 57 0.85 13.29 -5.58
C PHE A 57 1.13 11.79 -5.40
N SER A 58 0.23 11.06 -4.74
CA SER A 58 0.32 9.61 -4.64
C SER A 58 -0.11 8.98 -5.97
N THR A 59 0.86 8.42 -6.70
CA THR A 59 0.58 7.53 -7.84
C THR A 59 0.02 6.18 -7.40
N HIS A 60 -0.01 5.92 -6.09
CA HIS A 60 -0.61 4.75 -5.48
C HIS A 60 -1.90 5.10 -4.72
N PRO A 61 -2.90 4.20 -4.77
CA PRO A 61 -4.07 4.36 -3.92
C PRO A 61 -3.71 4.27 -2.43
N PRO A 62 -4.54 4.86 -1.53
CA PRO A 62 -4.33 4.80 -0.09
C PRO A 62 -4.13 3.37 0.40
N ILE A 63 -3.20 3.18 1.34
CA ILE A 63 -2.81 1.84 1.78
C ILE A 63 -3.95 1.10 2.49
N GLU A 64 -4.80 1.83 3.21
CA GLU A 64 -5.99 1.32 3.88
C GLU A 64 -6.96 0.73 2.86
N GLU A 65 -7.12 1.38 1.71
CA GLU A 65 -7.99 0.87 0.64
C GLU A 65 -7.40 -0.36 -0.04
N ARG A 66 -6.08 -0.38 -0.25
CA ARG A 66 -5.37 -1.57 -0.77
C ARG A 66 -5.58 -2.78 0.16
N ILE A 67 -5.41 -2.58 1.47
CA ILE A 67 -5.63 -3.61 2.48
C ILE A 67 -7.10 -4.07 2.46
N SER A 68 -8.05 -3.15 2.47
CA SER A 68 -9.48 -3.48 2.47
C SER A 68 -9.89 -4.32 1.26
N ARG A 69 -9.37 -4.01 0.06
CA ARG A 69 -9.64 -4.80 -1.14
C ARG A 69 -9.01 -6.20 -1.08
N LEU A 70 -7.81 -6.34 -0.55
CA LEU A 70 -7.21 -7.66 -0.35
C LEU A 70 -8.00 -8.49 0.66
N GLU A 71 -8.49 -7.87 1.73
CA GLU A 71 -9.34 -8.54 2.71
C GLU A 71 -10.69 -8.97 2.13
N SER A 72 -11.26 -8.22 1.18
CA SER A 72 -12.50 -8.58 0.49
C SER A 72 -12.32 -9.72 -0.52
N MET A 73 -11.13 -9.91 -1.09
CA MET A 73 -10.81 -11.05 -1.98
C MET A 73 -10.88 -12.41 -1.26
N ARG A 74 -10.89 -12.45 0.09
CA ARG A 74 -11.07 -13.70 0.85
C ARG A 74 -12.51 -14.22 0.78
N LEU A 75 -13.48 -13.37 0.45
CA LEU A 75 -14.90 -13.75 0.44
C LEU A 75 -15.36 -14.33 -0.90
N SER A 76 -14.45 -14.63 -1.83
CA SER A 76 -14.74 -15.24 -3.14
C SER A 76 -14.14 -16.63 -3.27
#